data_AF-A0A0S4WR88-F1
#
_entry.id   AF-A0A0S4WR88-F1
#
_cell.length_a   1.000
_cell.length_b   1.000
_cell.length_c   1.000
_cell.angle_alpha   90.00
_cell.angle_beta   90.00
_cell.angle_gamma   90.00
#
_symmetry.space_group_name_H-M   'P 1'
#
loop_
_entity.id
_entity.type
_entity.pdbx_description
1 polymer ?
#
loop_
_entity_poly.entity_id
_entity_poly.type
_entity_poly.pdbx_seq_one_letter_code
_entity_poly.pdbx_strand_id
1 'polypeptide(L)'
;MAITISVDTSNLTNGDKAVIASATVFEKYYEQTETRSLYTDEEVLLQAAAWYGNKAIIQDLLQPKHKVKVNLSFHGPEALSHVIQWAANDDEGDRTAEAIDLVQLLVSHRAKITNDHLPKAVETKNMGLVQYLIAQLGLDVSVVLKYRRPGTEEIREWAREWKKVNKLKIKLSSSLNKEPSHNSIRHKI
;
A
#
# COMPACT_ATOMS: atom_id res chain seq x y z
N MET A 1 -29.94 -6.79 0.19
CA MET A 1 -29.96 -7.15 1.63
C MET A 1 -29.14 -6.09 2.35
N ALA A 2 -29.45 -5.73 3.59
CA ALA A 2 -28.65 -4.75 4.33
C ALA A 2 -27.40 -5.42 4.92
N ILE A 3 -26.21 -4.83 4.73
CA ILE A 3 -24.95 -5.30 5.33
C ILE A 3 -25.12 -5.39 6.86
N THR A 4 -24.92 -6.58 7.43
CA THR A 4 -24.98 -6.75 8.89
C THR A 4 -23.56 -6.75 9.44
N ILE A 5 -23.01 -5.54 9.57
CA ILE A 5 -21.63 -5.34 9.99
C ILE A 5 -21.50 -5.60 11.50
N SER A 6 -20.69 -6.60 11.87
CA SER A 6 -20.35 -6.90 13.27
C SER A 6 -19.15 -6.07 13.75
N VAL A 7 -19.21 -4.74 13.63
CA VAL A 7 -18.21 -3.83 14.21
C VAL A 7 -18.68 -3.42 15.60
N ASP A 8 -17.76 -3.32 16.56
CA ASP A 8 -18.10 -2.83 17.89
C ASP A 8 -18.48 -1.35 17.78
N THR A 9 -19.78 -1.05 17.94
CA THR A 9 -20.31 0.29 17.69
C THR A 9 -20.28 1.21 18.91
N SER A 10 -19.87 0.71 20.08
CA SER A 10 -20.02 1.42 21.35
C SER A 10 -19.21 2.72 21.46
N ASN A 11 -18.17 2.89 20.63
CA ASN A 11 -17.27 4.04 20.64
C ASN A 11 -17.09 4.72 19.26
N LEU A 12 -18.00 4.49 18.30
CA LEU A 12 -17.87 5.04 16.95
C LEU A 12 -18.13 6.55 16.90
N THR A 13 -17.19 7.27 16.31
CA THR A 13 -17.35 8.68 15.95
C THR A 13 -18.36 8.84 14.82
N ASN A 14 -18.81 10.08 14.56
CA ASN A 14 -19.65 10.37 13.39
C ASN A 14 -18.95 10.04 12.07
N GLY A 15 -17.62 10.16 12.01
CA GLY A 15 -16.81 9.77 10.85
C GLY A 15 -16.86 8.26 10.61
N ASP A 16 -16.82 7.46 11.67
CA ASP A 16 -16.87 6.00 11.54
C ASP A 16 -18.25 5.51 11.05
N LYS A 17 -19.33 6.14 11.54
CA LYS A 17 -20.69 5.86 11.06
C LYS A 17 -20.87 6.22 9.59
N ALA A 18 -20.27 7.31 9.14
CA ALA A 18 -20.30 7.69 7.73
C ALA A 18 -19.59 6.66 6.84
N VAL A 19 -18.43 6.14 7.27
CA VAL A 19 -17.71 5.08 6.55
C VAL A 19 -18.53 3.79 6.47
N ILE A 20 -19.17 3.39 7.58
CA ILE A 20 -20.08 2.24 7.60
C ILE A 20 -21.24 2.43 6.62
N ALA A 21 -21.84 3.62 6.58
CA ALA A 21 -22.88 3.93 5.61
C ALA A 21 -22.35 3.86 4.17
N SER A 22 -21.14 4.35 3.91
CA SER A 22 -20.49 4.32 2.60
C SER A 22 -20.10 2.92 2.13
N ALA A 23 -20.03 1.91 3.00
CA ALA A 23 -19.85 0.51 2.59
C ALA A 23 -20.94 0.05 1.61
N THR A 24 -22.14 0.63 1.68
CA THR A 24 -23.23 0.37 0.72
C THR A 24 -22.91 0.85 -0.71
N VAL A 25 -22.03 1.84 -0.87
CA VAL A 25 -21.58 2.30 -2.20
C VAL A 25 -20.65 1.25 -2.81
N PHE A 26 -19.72 0.72 -2.02
CA PHE A 26 -18.83 -0.37 -2.44
C PHE A 26 -19.61 -1.64 -2.74
N GLU A 27 -20.59 -1.99 -1.90
CA GLU A 27 -21.47 -3.12 -2.17
C GLU A 27 -22.17 -3.00 -3.53
N LYS A 28 -22.81 -1.85 -3.81
CA LYS A 28 -23.45 -1.61 -5.11
C LYS A 28 -22.47 -1.66 -6.28
N TYR A 29 -21.26 -1.15 -6.10
CA TYR A 29 -20.20 -1.25 -7.11
C TYR A 29 -19.84 -2.72 -7.41
N TYR A 30 -19.68 -3.54 -6.37
CA TYR A 30 -19.39 -4.97 -6.54
C TYR A 30 -20.57 -5.76 -7.09
N GLU A 31 -21.82 -5.35 -6.81
CA GLU A 31 -23.01 -5.93 -7.45
C GLU A 31 -23.03 -5.61 -8.94
N GLN A 32 -22.77 -4.35 -9.33
CA GLN A 32 -22.75 -3.91 -10.73
C GLN A 32 -21.63 -4.56 -11.56
N THR A 33 -20.51 -4.88 -10.92
CA THR A 33 -19.38 -5.57 -11.56
C THR A 33 -19.47 -7.09 -11.44
N GLU A 34 -20.55 -7.63 -10.88
CA GLU A 34 -20.79 -9.07 -10.67
C GLU A 34 -19.71 -9.75 -9.79
N THR A 35 -19.05 -8.99 -8.92
CA THR A 35 -17.95 -9.47 -8.04
C THR A 35 -18.32 -9.55 -6.57
N ARG A 36 -19.50 -9.07 -6.15
CA ARG A 36 -19.93 -9.01 -4.74
C ARG A 36 -19.80 -10.33 -3.98
N SER A 37 -20.01 -11.46 -4.65
CA SER A 37 -19.89 -12.81 -4.08
C SER A 37 -18.47 -13.19 -3.67
N LEU A 38 -17.45 -12.46 -4.14
CA LEU A 38 -16.05 -12.64 -3.78
C LEU A 38 -15.67 -11.96 -2.45
N TYR A 39 -16.56 -11.14 -1.89
CA TYR A 39 -16.30 -10.33 -0.71
C TYR A 39 -17.22 -10.73 0.45
N THR A 40 -16.68 -10.78 1.65
CA THR A 40 -17.49 -10.73 2.89
C THR A 40 -17.94 -9.30 3.17
N ASP A 41 -18.92 -9.14 4.05
CA ASP A 41 -19.36 -7.81 4.53
C ASP A 41 -18.21 -7.02 5.18
N GLU A 42 -17.36 -7.70 5.94
CA GLU A 42 -16.16 -7.12 6.55
C GLU A 42 -15.12 -6.70 5.51
N GLU A 43 -14.99 -7.43 4.40
CA GLU A 43 -14.09 -7.06 3.30
C GLU A 43 -14.63 -5.85 2.53
N VAL A 44 -15.94 -5.77 2.28
CA VAL A 44 -16.56 -4.56 1.70
C VAL A 44 -16.31 -3.36 2.61
N LEU A 45 -16.49 -3.53 3.93
CA LEU A 45 -16.18 -2.45 4.88
C LEU A 45 -14.69 -2.10 4.90
N LEU A 46 -13.78 -3.06 4.74
CA LEU A 46 -12.35 -2.80 4.61
C LEU A 46 -12.07 -1.88 3.42
N GLN A 47 -12.71 -2.12 2.27
CA GLN A 47 -12.50 -1.27 1.08
C GLN A 47 -13.02 0.14 1.31
N ALA A 48 -14.19 0.28 1.93
CA ALA A 48 -14.72 1.59 2.32
C ALA A 48 -13.80 2.30 3.31
N ALA A 49 -13.36 1.63 4.38
CA ALA A 49 -12.48 2.22 5.37
C ALA A 49 -11.13 2.63 4.78
N ALA A 50 -10.57 1.83 3.87
CA ALA A 50 -9.36 2.16 3.13
C ALA A 50 -9.54 3.38 2.21
N TRP A 51 -10.69 3.49 1.53
CA TRP A 51 -11.02 4.63 0.67
C TRP A 51 -11.10 5.96 1.41
N TYR A 52 -11.61 5.93 2.64
CA TYR A 52 -11.73 7.12 3.49
C TYR A 52 -10.56 7.29 4.48
N GLY A 53 -9.54 6.44 4.44
CA GLY A 53 -8.40 6.49 5.36
C GLY A 53 -8.77 6.27 6.83
N ASN A 54 -9.86 5.55 7.11
CA ASN A 54 -10.34 5.34 8.47
C ASN A 54 -9.51 4.26 9.19
N LYS A 55 -8.44 4.71 9.86
CA LYS A 55 -7.52 3.86 10.63
C LYS A 55 -8.22 3.05 11.72
N ALA A 56 -9.20 3.62 12.42
CA ALA A 56 -9.88 2.96 13.54
C ALA A 56 -10.66 1.72 13.07
N ILE A 57 -11.45 1.85 12.00
CA ILE A 57 -12.20 0.72 11.44
C ILE A 57 -11.25 -0.33 10.86
N ILE A 58 -10.18 0.09 10.15
CA ILE A 58 -9.17 -0.86 9.65
C ILE A 58 -8.55 -1.62 10.82
N GLN A 59 -8.17 -0.95 11.91
CA GLN A 59 -7.61 -1.61 13.09
C GLN A 59 -8.57 -2.61 13.74
N ASP A 60 -9.88 -2.31 13.79
CA ASP A 60 -10.89 -3.24 14.30
C ASP A 60 -11.02 -4.47 13.39
N LEU A 61 -11.10 -4.27 12.07
CA LEU A 61 -11.23 -5.34 11.08
C LEU A 61 -10.01 -6.27 11.03
N LEU A 62 -8.84 -5.79 11.46
CA LEU A 62 -7.63 -6.59 11.54
C LEU A 62 -7.52 -7.40 12.85
N GLN A 63 -8.44 -7.23 13.80
CA GLN A 63 -8.43 -7.98 15.05
C GLN A 63 -8.68 -9.49 14.81
N PRO A 64 -8.16 -10.38 15.68
CA PRO A 64 -8.31 -11.83 15.53
C PRO A 64 -9.75 -12.31 15.36
N LYS A 65 -10.74 -11.61 15.95
CA LYS A 65 -12.18 -11.90 15.80
C LYS A 65 -12.68 -11.87 14.34
N HIS A 66 -12.00 -11.15 13.44
CA HIS A 66 -12.35 -11.01 12.03
C HIS A 66 -11.43 -11.80 11.08
N LYS A 67 -10.44 -12.54 11.60
CA LYS A 67 -9.40 -13.20 10.79
C LYS A 67 -9.93 -14.13 9.71
N VAL A 68 -11.06 -14.80 9.96
CA VAL A 68 -11.68 -15.73 9.00
C VAL A 68 -12.57 -15.02 7.97
N LYS A 69 -12.88 -13.75 8.21
CA LYS A 69 -13.78 -12.94 7.37
C LYS A 69 -13.02 -11.98 6.47
N VAL A 70 -11.79 -11.60 6.85
CA VAL A 70 -10.96 -10.66 6.08
C VAL A 70 -9.74 -11.38 5.51
N ASN A 71 -9.75 -11.63 4.20
CA ASN A 71 -8.65 -12.24 3.47
C ASN A 71 -7.77 -11.17 2.81
N LEU A 72 -6.80 -10.66 3.57
CA LEU A 72 -5.83 -9.67 3.07
C LEU A 72 -4.90 -10.18 1.96
N SER A 73 -4.76 -11.49 1.79
CA SER A 73 -3.94 -12.02 0.68
C SER A 73 -4.58 -11.79 -0.68
N PHE A 74 -5.92 -11.72 -0.71
CA PHE A 74 -6.70 -11.53 -1.92
C PHE A 74 -7.18 -10.08 -2.06
N HIS A 75 -7.77 -9.51 -1.00
CA HIS A 75 -8.40 -8.18 -1.03
C HIS A 75 -7.56 -7.05 -0.42
N GLY A 76 -6.41 -7.39 0.19
CA GLY A 76 -5.46 -6.40 0.72
C GLY A 76 -4.81 -5.50 -0.34
N PRO A 77 -4.44 -5.99 -1.55
CA PRO A 77 -3.93 -5.13 -2.63
C PRO A 77 -4.91 -4.04 -3.08
N GLU A 78 -6.22 -4.35 -3.08
CA GLU A 78 -7.25 -3.35 -3.39
C GLU A 78 -7.34 -2.31 -2.27
N ALA A 79 -7.37 -2.74 -1.02
CA ALA A 79 -7.37 -1.83 0.13
C ALA A 79 -6.12 -0.92 0.14
N LEU A 80 -4.94 -1.47 -0.15
CA LEU A 80 -3.70 -0.69 -0.31
C LEU A 80 -3.82 0.33 -1.44
N SER A 81 -4.44 -0.03 -2.57
CA SER A 81 -4.70 0.91 -3.66
C SER A 81 -5.59 2.07 -3.23
N HIS A 82 -6.63 1.80 -2.43
CA HIS A 82 -7.53 2.82 -1.90
C HIS A 82 -6.84 3.76 -0.91
N VAL A 83 -6.05 3.22 0.02
CA VAL A 83 -5.22 4.03 0.95
C VAL A 83 -4.25 4.93 0.19
N ILE A 84 -3.58 4.39 -0.82
CA ILE A 84 -2.65 5.16 -1.65
C ILE A 84 -3.40 6.29 -2.36
N GLN A 85 -4.55 5.99 -2.98
CA GLN A 85 -5.36 7.01 -3.66
C GLN A 85 -5.88 8.08 -2.69
N TRP A 86 -6.25 7.69 -1.47
CA TRP A 86 -6.71 8.61 -0.44
C TRP A 86 -5.65 9.65 -0.05
N ALA A 87 -4.37 9.32 -0.20
CA ALA A 87 -3.26 10.25 0.02
C ALA A 87 -3.20 11.41 -0.99
N ALA A 88 -3.98 11.34 -2.09
CA ALA A 88 -4.10 12.42 -3.08
C ALA A 88 -5.17 13.48 -2.72
N ASN A 89 -5.96 13.25 -1.67
CA ASN A 89 -7.07 14.13 -1.32
C ASN A 89 -6.55 15.29 -0.46
N ASP A 90 -6.40 16.45 -1.09
CA ASP A 90 -5.77 17.66 -0.52
C ASP A 90 -6.69 18.46 0.43
N ASP A 91 -7.98 18.14 0.50
CA ASP A 91 -8.98 18.92 1.25
C ASP A 91 -8.71 19.01 2.76
N GLU A 92 -7.87 18.11 3.30
CA GLU A 92 -7.49 18.08 4.72
C GLU A 92 -5.98 18.26 4.96
N GLY A 93 -5.20 18.65 3.94
CA GLY A 93 -3.76 18.90 4.05
C GLY A 93 -2.86 17.71 3.69
N ASP A 94 -1.57 17.80 4.03
CA ASP A 94 -0.57 16.76 3.74
C ASP A 94 -0.84 15.49 4.57
N ARG A 95 -1.35 14.45 3.91
CA ARG A 95 -1.69 13.14 4.50
C ARG A 95 -0.58 12.09 4.35
N THR A 96 0.64 12.52 4.04
CA THR A 96 1.76 11.59 3.79
C THR A 96 1.98 10.62 4.94
N ALA A 97 2.00 11.13 6.18
CA ALA A 97 2.29 10.33 7.36
C ALA A 97 1.18 9.30 7.61
N GLU A 98 -0.08 9.73 7.53
CA GLU A 98 -1.27 8.93 7.74
C GLU A 98 -1.39 7.82 6.69
N ALA A 99 -1.12 8.15 5.42
CA ALA A 99 -1.12 7.16 4.34
C ALA A 99 -0.03 6.10 4.54
N ILE A 100 1.19 6.51 4.93
CA ILE A 100 2.28 5.58 5.24
C ILE A 100 1.91 4.68 6.43
N ASP A 101 1.34 5.25 7.49
CA ASP A 101 0.86 4.51 8.66
C ASP A 101 -0.16 3.43 8.29
N LEU A 102 -1.12 3.76 7.41
CA LEU A 102 -2.13 2.82 6.93
C LEU A 102 -1.53 1.73 6.04
N VAL A 103 -0.60 2.09 5.15
CA VAL A 103 0.14 1.12 4.33
C VAL A 103 0.93 0.16 5.24
N GLN A 104 1.63 0.68 6.25
CA GLN A 104 2.35 -0.13 7.24
C GLN A 104 1.42 -1.08 7.99
N LEU A 105 0.27 -0.57 8.43
CA LEU A 105 -0.73 -1.36 9.13
C LEU A 105 -1.20 -2.54 8.28
N LEU A 106 -1.58 -2.30 7.03
CA LEU A 106 -2.05 -3.37 6.13
C LEU A 106 -0.92 -4.36 5.78
N VAL A 107 0.28 -3.87 5.45
CA VAL A 107 1.43 -4.73 5.10
C VAL A 107 1.88 -5.58 6.29
N SER A 108 1.87 -5.04 7.51
CA SER A 108 2.19 -5.81 8.73
C SER A 108 1.19 -6.95 9.00
N HIS A 109 -0.04 -6.81 8.50
CA HIS A 109 -1.06 -7.86 8.53
C HIS A 109 -1.07 -8.73 7.26
N ARG A 110 0.04 -8.72 6.50
CA ARG A 110 0.28 -9.54 5.30
C ARG A 110 -0.56 -9.14 4.07
N ALA A 111 -1.07 -7.91 4.00
CA ALA A 111 -1.54 -7.37 2.73
C ALA A 111 -0.34 -7.27 1.76
N LYS A 112 -0.50 -7.81 0.55
CA LYS A 112 0.58 -7.85 -0.42
C LYS A 112 0.68 -6.54 -1.19
N ILE A 113 1.77 -5.82 -0.97
CA ILE A 113 2.13 -4.67 -1.81
C ILE A 113 3.01 -5.10 -2.98
N THR A 114 2.74 -4.54 -4.16
CA THR A 114 3.41 -4.89 -5.42
C THR A 114 3.70 -3.64 -6.25
N ASN A 115 4.51 -3.79 -7.29
CA ASN A 115 4.84 -2.72 -8.23
C ASN A 115 3.61 -2.08 -8.91
N ASP A 116 2.46 -2.75 -8.93
CA ASP A 116 1.21 -2.24 -9.51
C ASP A 116 0.60 -1.08 -8.69
N HIS A 117 1.07 -0.91 -7.44
CA HIS A 117 0.65 0.19 -6.57
C HIS A 117 1.44 1.48 -6.85
N LEU A 118 2.63 1.39 -7.44
CA LEU A 118 3.48 2.55 -7.70
C LEU A 118 2.87 3.56 -8.68
N PRO A 119 2.23 3.17 -9.79
CA PRO A 119 1.56 4.13 -10.67
C PRO A 119 0.55 5.01 -9.92
N LYS A 120 -0.31 4.41 -9.09
CA LYS A 120 -1.28 5.13 -8.26
C LYS A 120 -0.58 6.06 -7.27
N ALA A 121 0.49 5.59 -6.61
CA ALA A 121 1.26 6.44 -5.69
C ALA A 121 1.88 7.65 -6.42
N VAL A 122 2.36 7.49 -7.65
CA VAL A 122 2.86 8.62 -8.44
C VAL A 122 1.75 9.59 -8.83
N GLU A 123 0.54 9.09 -9.13
CA GLU A 123 -0.63 9.92 -9.44
C GLU A 123 -1.07 10.80 -8.27
N THR A 124 -0.84 10.36 -7.04
CA THR A 124 -1.13 11.17 -5.84
C THR A 124 -0.24 12.40 -5.75
N LYS A 125 0.85 12.45 -6.52
CA LYS A 125 1.91 13.47 -6.44
C LYS A 125 2.53 13.61 -5.05
N ASN A 126 2.28 12.63 -4.17
CA ASN A 126 2.83 12.58 -2.83
C ASN A 126 4.24 11.96 -2.90
N MET A 127 5.25 12.83 -2.93
CA MET A 127 6.66 12.41 -2.99
C MET A 127 7.02 11.51 -1.82
N GLY A 128 6.64 11.86 -0.59
CA GLY A 128 7.01 11.10 0.61
C GLY A 128 6.46 9.67 0.58
N LEU A 129 5.22 9.49 0.13
CA LEU A 129 4.63 8.17 -0.07
C LEU A 129 5.40 7.35 -1.12
N VAL A 130 5.72 7.93 -2.27
CA VAL A 130 6.50 7.24 -3.32
C VAL A 130 7.89 6.84 -2.81
N GLN A 131 8.55 7.75 -2.08
CA GLN A 131 9.84 7.49 -1.45
C GLN A 131 9.76 6.33 -0.46
N TYR A 132 8.74 6.31 0.40
CA TYR A 132 8.52 5.23 1.36
C TYR A 132 8.34 3.87 0.66
N LEU A 133 7.46 3.82 -0.36
CA LEU A 133 7.20 2.60 -1.13
C LEU A 133 8.47 2.02 -1.77
N ILE A 134 9.33 2.86 -2.34
CA ILE A 134 10.57 2.40 -2.99
C ILE A 134 11.67 2.10 -1.98
N ALA A 135 11.95 3.04 -1.07
CA ALA A 135 13.12 2.96 -0.21
C ALA A 135 12.94 2.00 0.96
N GLN A 136 11.72 1.89 1.51
CA GLN A 136 11.43 1.04 2.67
C GLN A 136 10.81 -0.29 2.27
N LEU A 137 9.89 -0.28 1.29
CA LEU A 137 9.20 -1.50 0.85
C LEU A 137 9.85 -2.17 -0.38
N GLY A 138 10.95 -1.60 -0.89
CA GLY A 138 11.77 -2.23 -1.92
C GLY A 138 11.12 -2.34 -3.29
N LEU A 139 10.11 -1.54 -3.58
CA LEU A 139 9.42 -1.52 -4.87
C LEU A 139 10.35 -1.01 -5.99
N ASP A 140 10.15 -1.48 -7.21
CA ASP A 140 11.03 -1.18 -8.34
C ASP A 140 10.85 0.26 -8.84
N VAL A 141 11.85 1.10 -8.52
CA VAL A 141 11.94 2.50 -8.97
C VAL A 141 11.81 2.67 -10.50
N SER A 142 12.11 1.63 -11.29
CA SER A 142 11.97 1.69 -12.74
C SER A 142 10.51 1.85 -13.20
N VAL A 143 9.54 1.48 -12.37
CA VAL A 143 8.11 1.71 -12.64
C VAL A 143 7.80 3.21 -12.63
N VAL A 144 8.30 3.95 -11.64
CA VAL A 144 8.16 5.42 -11.55
C VAL A 144 8.80 6.10 -12.76
N LEU A 145 9.98 5.65 -13.18
CA LEU A 145 10.67 6.23 -14.34
C LEU A 145 9.91 6.04 -15.67
N LYS A 146 9.10 4.98 -15.78
CA LYS A 146 8.25 4.73 -16.96
C LYS A 146 6.96 5.56 -16.93
N TYR A 147 6.56 6.06 -15.76
CA TYR A 147 5.30 6.76 -15.58
C TYR A 147 5.40 8.25 -15.97
N ARG A 148 5.00 8.59 -17.21
CA ARG A 148 5.14 9.95 -17.75
C ARG A 148 3.81 10.71 -17.69
N ARG A 149 3.44 11.21 -16.51
CA ARG A 149 2.29 12.12 -16.37
C ARG A 149 2.72 13.55 -16.00
N PRO A 150 1.99 14.59 -16.47
CA PRO A 150 2.25 15.96 -16.06
C PRO A 150 2.16 16.14 -14.54
N GLY A 151 3.05 16.95 -13.96
CA GLY A 151 3.08 17.22 -12.53
C GLY A 151 3.77 16.12 -11.70
N THR A 152 4.52 15.23 -12.35
CA THR A 152 5.30 14.15 -11.69
C THR A 152 6.80 14.24 -12.00
N GLU A 153 7.24 15.36 -12.59
CA GLU A 153 8.61 15.61 -13.02
C GLU A 153 9.60 15.47 -11.87
N GLU A 154 9.28 16.08 -10.72
CA GLU A 154 10.11 16.04 -9.52
C GLU A 154 10.26 14.61 -8.98
N ILE A 155 9.15 13.86 -8.89
CA ILE A 155 9.15 12.44 -8.47
C ILE A 155 10.04 11.61 -9.40
N ARG A 156 9.98 11.87 -10.72
CA ARG A 156 10.83 11.18 -11.69
C ARG A 156 12.29 11.59 -11.58
N GLU A 157 12.59 12.85 -11.31
CA GLU A 157 13.95 13.33 -11.09
C GLU A 157 14.57 12.68 -9.85
N TRP A 158 13.84 12.70 -8.73
CA TRP A 158 14.22 11.96 -7.53
C TRP A 158 14.45 10.47 -7.83
N ALA A 159 13.56 9.82 -8.58
CA ALA A 159 13.69 8.41 -8.93
C ALA A 159 14.96 8.11 -9.77
N ARG A 160 15.40 9.04 -10.63
CA ARG A 160 16.66 8.91 -11.37
C ARG A 160 17.87 8.95 -10.44
N GLU A 161 17.87 9.90 -9.50
CA GLU A 161 18.95 10.02 -8.51
C GLU A 161 18.97 8.82 -7.56
N TRP A 162 17.81 8.39 -7.07
CA TRP A 162 17.69 7.17 -6.26
C TRP A 162 18.26 5.95 -6.98
N LYS A 163 17.94 5.76 -8.26
CA LYS A 163 18.48 4.65 -9.07
C LYS A 163 20.01 4.70 -9.16
N LYS A 164 20.61 5.88 -9.31
CA LYS A 164 22.07 6.05 -9.31
C LYS A 164 22.66 5.69 -7.94
N VAL A 165 22.13 6.27 -6.87
CA VAL A 165 22.59 6.04 -5.49
C VAL A 165 22.47 4.57 -5.10
N ASN A 166 21.33 3.93 -5.37
CA ASN A 166 21.10 2.53 -5.02
C ASN A 166 22.04 1.59 -5.81
N LYS A 167 22.31 1.89 -7.08
CA LYS A 167 23.30 1.15 -7.88
C LYS A 167 24.70 1.24 -7.27
N LEU A 168 25.09 2.41 -6.75
CA LEU A 168 26.37 2.59 -6.06
C LEU A 168 26.41 1.81 -4.73
N LYS A 169 25.33 1.87 -3.93
CA LYS A 169 25.21 1.09 -2.68
C LYS A 169 25.39 -0.40 -2.93
N ILE A 170 24.68 -0.98 -3.90
CA ILE A 170 24.78 -2.41 -4.25
C ILE A 170 26.21 -2.78 -4.70
N LYS A 171 26.86 -1.94 -5.50
CA LYS A 171 28.26 -2.15 -5.92
C LYS A 171 29.22 -2.11 -4.75
N LEU A 172 29.03 -1.19 -3.81
CA LEU A 172 29.87 -1.07 -2.62
C LEU A 172 29.70 -2.29 -1.71
N SER A 173 28.46 -2.69 -1.42
CA SER A 173 28.18 -3.87 -0.60
C SER A 173 28.74 -5.16 -1.22
N SER A 174 28.64 -5.33 -2.54
CA SER A 174 29.21 -6.50 -3.21
C SER A 174 30.74 -6.48 -3.30
N SER A 175 31.37 -5.31 -3.24
CA SER A 175 32.84 -5.19 -3.19
C SER A 175 33.39 -5.43 -1.79
N LEU A 176 32.64 -5.06 -0.73
CA LEU A 176 33.00 -5.30 0.66
C LEU A 176 32.81 -6.76 1.09
N ASN A 177 31.82 -7.46 0.52
CA ASN A 177 31.54 -8.87 0.83
C ASN A 177 32.33 -9.88 -0.03
N LYS A 178 33.23 -9.41 -0.90
CA LYS A 178 34.22 -10.30 -1.52
C LYS A 178 35.31 -10.60 -0.50
N GLU A 179 35.16 -11.70 0.23
CA GLU A 179 36.30 -12.33 0.89
C GLU A 179 37.42 -12.56 -0.16
N PRO A 180 38.69 -12.36 0.19
CA PRO A 180 39.79 -12.65 -0.71
C PRO A 180 39.74 -14.15 -1.03
N SER A 181 39.26 -14.50 -2.22
CA SER A 181 39.32 -15.87 -2.70
C SER A 181 40.79 -16.28 -2.70
N HIS A 182 41.18 -17.19 -1.81
CA HIS A 182 42.48 -17.82 -1.82
C HIS A 182 42.74 -18.35 -3.23
N ASN A 183 43.64 -17.67 -3.95
CA ASN A 183 44.16 -18.18 -5.21
C ASN A 183 44.83 -19.51 -4.90
N SER A 184 44.13 -20.61 -5.20
CA SER A 184 44.71 -21.94 -5.27
C SER A 184 45.75 -21.93 -6.38
N ILE A 185 46.99 -21.64 -6.02
CA ILE A 185 48.17 -21.90 -6.86
C ILE A 185 48.21 -23.42 -7.06
N ARG A 186 47.68 -23.90 -8.18
CA ARG A 186 47.89 -25.28 -8.62
C ARG A 186 49.36 -25.44 -8.96
N HIS A 187 50.13 -26.06 -8.07
CA HIS A 187 51.40 -26.66 -8.45
C HIS A 187 51.12 -27.75 -9.49
N LYS A 188 51.58 -27.51 -10.72
CA LYS A 188 51.75 -28.58 -11.70
C LYS A 188 52.94 -29.42 -11.23
N ILE A 189 52.66 -30.70 -10.96
CA ILE A 189 53.66 -31.77 -10.89
C ILE A 189 53.98 -32.18 -12.32
#